data_AF-A0A7I0J5K0-F1
#
_entry.id   AF-A0A7I0J5K0-F1
#
_cell.length_a   1.000
_cell.length_b   1.000
_cell.length_c   1.000
_cell.angle_alpha   90.00
_cell.angle_beta   90.00
_cell.angle_gamma   90.00
#
_symmetry.space_group_name_H-M   'P 1'
#
loop_
_entity.id
_entity.type
_entity.pdbx_description
1 polymer ?
#
loop_
_entity_poly.entity_id
_entity_poly.type
_entity_poly.pdbx_seq_one_letter_code
_entity_poly.pdbx_strand_id
1 'polypeptide(L)'
;MRERSNIGVGLCAAALLLCALSFASTAMAQEWTTSLVDIHQGSPLSDKARGLGNGGYELQGGSWVSFSHWYHASWVDMHVDFLTQITPDTGFL
;
A
#
# COMPACT_ATOMS: atom_id res chain seq x y z
N MET A 1 -30.00 40.80 48.05
CA MET A 1 -28.77 40.85 47.23
C MET A 1 -28.14 39.45 47.15
N ARG A 2 -28.63 38.56 46.26
CA ARG A 2 -28.03 37.21 46.08
C ARG A 2 -28.48 36.51 44.79
N GLU A 3 -28.29 37.10 43.61
CA GLU A 3 -28.63 36.42 42.33
C GLU A 3 -27.55 36.50 41.23
N ARG A 4 -26.51 37.32 41.38
CA ARG A 4 -25.46 37.46 40.33
C ARG A 4 -24.46 36.29 40.26
N SER A 5 -24.49 35.35 41.21
CA SER A 5 -23.49 34.27 41.30
C SER A 5 -23.77 33.08 40.37
N ASN A 6 -25.04 32.77 40.08
CA ASN A 6 -25.40 31.60 39.27
C ASN A 6 -25.26 31.83 37.76
N ILE A 7 -25.37 33.09 37.32
CA ILE A 7 -25.33 33.47 35.90
C ILE A 7 -23.93 33.25 35.31
N GLY A 8 -22.87 33.56 36.07
CA GLY A 8 -21.49 33.37 35.62
C GLY A 8 -21.10 31.89 35.47
N VAL A 9 -21.61 31.03 36.35
CA VAL A 9 -21.36 29.57 36.28
C VAL A 9 -22.07 28.95 35.07
N GLY A 10 -23.31 29.36 34.80
CA GLY A 10 -24.07 28.90 33.63
C GLY A 10 -23.45 29.35 32.30
N LEU A 11 -22.96 30.60 32.23
CA LEU A 11 -22.27 31.13 31.04
C LEU A 11 -20.94 30.41 30.78
N CYS A 12 -20.13 30.14 31.80
CA CYS A 12 -18.90 29.38 31.64
C CYS A 12 -19.17 27.93 31.22
N ALA A 13 -20.18 27.28 31.82
CA ALA A 13 -20.58 25.92 31.44
C ALA A 13 -21.06 25.86 29.98
N ALA A 14 -21.87 26.84 29.55
CA ALA A 14 -22.33 26.95 28.17
C ALA A 14 -21.18 27.21 27.18
N ALA A 15 -20.23 28.08 27.53
CA ALA A 15 -19.06 28.35 26.71
C ALA A 15 -18.14 27.13 26.57
N LEU A 16 -17.96 26.36 27.65
CA LEU A 16 -17.20 25.11 27.62
C LEU A 16 -17.89 24.05 26.75
N LEU A 17 -19.21 23.95 26.82
CA LEU A 17 -20.02 23.07 25.95
C LEU A 17 -19.91 23.47 24.48
N LEU A 18 -20.01 24.77 24.17
CA LEU A 18 -19.84 25.30 22.81
C LEU A 18 -18.42 25.04 22.27
N CYS A 19 -17.39 25.23 23.09
CA CYS A 19 -16.02 24.85 22.74
C CYS A 19 -15.93 23.35 22.49
N ALA A 20 -16.43 22.50 23.39
CA ALA A 20 -16.38 21.05 23.23
C ALA A 20 -17.10 20.57 21.95
N LEU A 21 -18.22 21.20 21.57
CA LEU A 21 -18.94 20.93 20.32
C LEU A 21 -18.18 21.45 19.08
N SER A 22 -17.44 22.55 19.21
CA SER A 22 -16.64 23.13 18.12
C SER A 22 -15.32 22.38 17.89
N PHE A 23 -14.76 21.77 18.94
CA PHE A 23 -13.55 20.96 18.91
C PHE A 23 -13.84 19.45 18.83
N ALA A 24 -15.10 19.05 18.73
CA ALA A 24 -15.48 17.71 18.32
C ALA A 24 -15.10 17.53 16.85
N SER A 25 -13.81 17.40 16.59
CA SER A 25 -13.28 16.98 15.31
C SER A 25 -13.93 15.63 15.04
N THR A 26 -14.82 15.57 14.06
CA THR A 26 -15.23 14.30 13.51
C THR A 26 -13.95 13.64 13.03
N ALA A 27 -13.47 12.65 13.78
CA ALA A 27 -12.44 11.75 13.29
C ALA A 27 -13.06 11.06 12.08
N MET A 28 -12.89 11.66 10.90
CA MET A 28 -13.26 11.03 9.65
C MET A 28 -12.39 9.79 9.56
N ALA A 29 -13.01 8.61 9.70
CA ALA A 29 -12.37 7.39 9.29
C ALA A 29 -12.07 7.56 7.80
N GLN A 30 -10.80 7.73 7.44
CA GLN A 30 -10.42 7.87 6.04
C GLN A 30 -10.70 6.54 5.36
N GLU A 31 -11.73 6.51 4.52
CA GLU A 31 -12.09 5.34 3.72
C GLU A 31 -11.11 5.22 2.55
N TRP A 32 -10.16 4.30 2.67
CA TRP A 32 -9.26 3.97 1.56
C TRP A 32 -10.00 3.09 0.57
N THR A 33 -10.04 3.53 -0.70
CA THR A 33 -10.54 2.71 -1.80
C THR A 33 -9.34 2.01 -2.46
N THR A 34 -9.27 0.69 -2.34
CA THR A 34 -8.31 -0.14 -3.07
C THR A 34 -9.03 -0.89 -4.18
N SER A 35 -8.64 -0.66 -5.43
CA SER A 35 -9.14 -1.39 -6.58
C SER A 35 -8.09 -2.35 -7.12
N LEU A 36 -8.53 -3.53 -7.55
CA LEU A 36 -7.75 -4.34 -8.47
C LEU A 36 -7.62 -3.60 -9.80
N VAL A 37 -6.42 -3.57 -10.36
CA VAL A 37 -6.12 -2.91 -11.64
C VAL A 37 -5.84 -3.94 -12.71
N ASP A 38 -4.98 -4.91 -12.41
CA ASP A 38 -4.58 -5.93 -13.37
C ASP A 38 -4.20 -7.25 -12.70
N ILE A 39 -4.34 -8.35 -13.46
CA ILE A 39 -3.81 -9.66 -13.12
C ILE A 39 -3.15 -10.22 -14.36
N HIS A 40 -1.85 -10.46 -14.29
CA HIS A 40 -1.12 -11.08 -15.40
C HIS A 40 -0.17 -12.17 -14.92
N GLN A 41 0.11 -13.09 -15.83
CA GLN A 41 1.06 -14.19 -15.65
C GLN A 41 2.31 -13.90 -16.47
N GLY A 42 3.45 -14.27 -15.89
CA GLY A 42 4.75 -14.01 -16.46
C GLY A 42 5.20 -12.59 -16.16
N SER A 43 6.50 -12.42 -15.92
CA SER A 43 7.12 -11.11 -15.91
C SER A 43 8.32 -11.06 -16.87
N PRO A 44 8.61 -9.88 -17.44
CA PRO A 44 9.82 -9.70 -18.25
C PRO A 44 11.12 -10.05 -17.50
N LEU A 45 11.12 -9.94 -16.17
CA LEU A 45 12.27 -10.31 -15.34
C LEU A 45 12.43 -11.83 -15.27
N SER A 46 11.34 -12.55 -15.03
CA SER A 46 11.32 -14.02 -15.05
C SER A 46 11.71 -14.57 -16.43
N ASP A 47 11.23 -13.96 -17.51
CA ASP A 47 11.60 -14.35 -18.87
C ASP A 47 13.11 -14.16 -19.13
N LYS A 48 13.67 -13.02 -18.69
CA LYS A 48 15.12 -12.78 -18.78
C LYS A 48 15.91 -13.81 -17.98
N ALA A 49 15.48 -14.12 -16.76
CA ALA A 49 16.14 -15.12 -15.92
C ALA A 49 16.12 -16.50 -16.58
N ARG A 50 14.98 -16.93 -17.13
CA ARG A 50 14.87 -18.20 -17.88
C ARG A 50 15.78 -18.21 -19.10
N GLY A 51 15.89 -17.08 -19.81
CA GLY A 51 16.79 -16.92 -20.95
C GLY A 51 18.26 -17.20 -20.63
N LEU A 52 18.72 -16.89 -19.41
CA LEU A 52 20.09 -17.22 -18.96
C LEU A 52 20.33 -18.73 -18.91
N GLY A 53 19.29 -19.55 -18.72
CA GLY A 53 19.38 -21.01 -18.72
C GLY A 53 19.85 -21.62 -20.05
N ASN A 54 19.75 -20.88 -21.16
CA ASN A 54 20.28 -21.32 -22.46
C ASN A 54 21.80 -21.12 -22.58
N GLY A 55 22.44 -20.50 -21.58
CA GLY A 55 23.87 -20.31 -21.53
C GLY A 55 24.63 -21.43 -20.81
N GLY A 56 25.94 -21.23 -20.73
CA GLY A 56 26.86 -22.09 -20.01
C GLY A 56 28.30 -21.65 -20.22
N TYR A 57 29.23 -22.39 -19.64
CA TYR A 57 30.66 -22.18 -19.85
C TYR A 57 31.40 -23.51 -19.96
N GLU A 58 32.55 -23.46 -20.62
CA GLU A 58 33.43 -24.60 -20.78
C GLU A 58 34.53 -24.56 -19.73
N LEU A 59 34.77 -25.69 -19.07
CA LEU A 59 35.88 -25.89 -18.15
C LEU A 59 37.18 -26.10 -18.92
N GLN A 60 38.31 -25.84 -18.27
CA GLN A 60 39.64 -26.05 -18.86
C GLN A 60 39.85 -27.48 -19.43
N GLY A 61 39.16 -28.48 -18.86
CA GLY A 61 39.18 -29.86 -19.34
C GLY A 61 38.27 -30.17 -20.53
N GLY A 62 37.61 -29.18 -21.13
CA GLY A 62 36.70 -29.34 -22.27
C GLY A 62 35.28 -29.77 -21.89
N SER A 63 34.95 -29.80 -20.59
CA SER A 63 33.61 -30.16 -20.12
C SER A 63 32.69 -28.94 -20.12
N TRP A 64 31.49 -29.09 -20.68
CA TRP A 64 30.47 -28.04 -20.70
C TRP A 64 29.65 -28.05 -19.40
N VAL A 65 29.49 -26.87 -18.78
CA VAL A 65 28.61 -26.66 -17.63
C VAL A 65 27.43 -25.79 -18.05
N SER A 66 26.24 -26.38 -18.08
CA SER A 66 25.00 -25.71 -18.43
C SER A 66 24.46 -24.86 -17.29
N PHE A 67 23.94 -23.67 -17.62
CA PHE A 67 23.20 -22.83 -16.68
C PHE A 67 21.76 -23.29 -16.44
N SER A 68 21.25 -24.22 -17.25
CA SER A 68 19.87 -24.69 -17.18
C SER A 68 19.47 -25.16 -15.78
N HIS A 69 20.36 -25.80 -15.02
CA HIS A 69 20.04 -26.24 -13.66
C HIS A 69 19.81 -25.09 -12.67
N TRP A 70 20.48 -23.95 -12.85
CA TRP A 70 20.37 -22.80 -11.96
C TRP A 70 19.19 -21.90 -12.30
N TYR A 71 18.87 -21.76 -13.59
CA TYR A 71 17.82 -20.85 -14.08
C TYR A 71 16.54 -21.57 -14.53
N HIS A 72 16.42 -22.87 -14.26
CA HIS A 72 15.19 -23.62 -14.51
C HIS A 72 14.11 -23.23 -13.50
N ALA A 73 12.96 -22.78 -14.01
CA ALA A 73 11.76 -22.53 -13.22
C ALA A 73 10.61 -23.40 -13.74
N SER A 74 10.00 -24.21 -12.87
CA SER A 74 8.83 -25.04 -13.23
C SER A 74 7.50 -24.29 -13.14
N TRP A 75 7.51 -23.04 -12.72
CA TRP A 75 6.33 -22.21 -12.47
C TRP A 75 6.44 -20.92 -13.26
N VAL A 76 5.31 -20.39 -13.69
CA VAL A 76 5.18 -19.04 -14.23
C VAL A 76 4.75 -18.15 -13.07
N ASP A 77 5.45 -17.04 -12.89
CA ASP A 77 5.11 -16.06 -11.86
C ASP A 77 3.78 -15.36 -12.15
N MET A 78 3.16 -14.82 -11.11
CA MET A 78 1.89 -14.11 -11.21
C MET A 78 2.04 -12.75 -10.54
N HIS A 79 1.51 -11.72 -11.18
CA HIS A 79 1.44 -10.37 -10.67
C HIS A 79 -0.02 -9.94 -10.55
N VAL A 80 -0.30 -9.25 -9.44
CA VAL A 80 -1.62 -8.70 -9.12
C VAL A 80 -1.39 -7.27 -8.70
N ASP A 81 -1.81 -6.34 -9.55
CA ASP A 81 -1.59 -4.92 -9.34
C ASP A 81 -2.84 -4.29 -8.72
N PHE A 82 -2.64 -3.55 -7.63
CA PHE A 82 -3.70 -2.85 -6.91
C PHE A 82 -3.41 -1.35 -6.89
N LEU A 83 -4.47 -0.53 -7.01
CA LEU A 83 -4.39 0.91 -6.83
C LEU A 83 -5.11 1.28 -5.56
N THR A 84 -4.39 1.86 -4.60
CA THR A 84 -4.99 2.44 -3.38
C THR A 84 -5.10 3.95 -3.53
N GLN A 85 -6.32 4.47 -3.46
CA GLN A 85 -6.61 5.89 -3.55
C GLN A 85 -6.26 6.61 -2.24
N ILE A 86 -5.53 7.72 -2.36
CA ILE A 86 -5.20 8.64 -1.26
C ILE A 86 -6.15 9.83 -1.29
N THR A 87 -6.48 10.28 -2.50
CA THR A 87 -7.51 11.29 -2.78
C THR A 87 -8.40 10.77 -3.92
N PRO A 88 -9.58 11.36 -4.16
CA PRO A 88 -10.46 10.92 -5.25
C PRO A 88 -9.78 10.84 -6.62
N ASP A 89 -8.76 11.67 -6.86
CA ASP A 89 -8.07 11.80 -8.15
C ASP A 89 -6.61 11.31 -8.12
N THR A 90 -6.13 10.75 -7.00
CA THR A 90 -4.72 10.33 -6.87
C THR A 90 -4.58 9.08 -5.98
N GLY A 91 -3.79 8.12 -6.43
CA GLY A 91 -3.46 6.89 -5.68
C GLY A 91 -2.05 6.39 -5.95
N PHE A 92 -1.65 5.35 -5.19
CA PHE A 92 -0.42 4.59 -5.41
C PHE A 92 -0.74 3.21 -5.98
N LEU A 93 0.03 2.82 -7.01
CA LEU A 93 0.14 1.46 -7.54
C LEU A 93 1.23 0.69 -6.78
#